data_AF-A0A9W8XLE3-F1
#
_entry.id   AF-A0A9W8XLE3-F1
#
_cell.length_a   1.000
_cell.length_b   1.000
_cell.length_c   1.000
_cell.angle_alpha   90.00
_cell.angle_beta   90.00
_cell.angle_gamma   90.00
#
_symmetry.space_group_name_H-M   'P 1'
#
loop_
_entity.id
_entity.type
_entity.pdbx_description
1 polymer ?
#
loop_
_entity_poly.entity_id
_entity_poly.type
_entity_poly.pdbx_seq_one_letter_code
_entity_poly.pdbx_strand_id
1 'polypeptide(L)'
;MSPAAPSPESYSEEFYGGPHDLPMLDLALMHQWSIATCYGFGDGFAEDSDPWREHIPIMAQHFPFLMRGILALSALHLAKNTLDRDMRIRYLRTAAYHQDLAIPEYRSTLLDVTKENAAAVMAFSAILTIYSFAEPKDPGRLFAEGPPEWFLLHRGVGDIPSHWQSWINNTFLDRQMHRRRLQPIDPSLNPEDYRLQCLEALIASLPFEEANEAPAYEGALYWLRQAYAHTYNPESMLGGKYALLFWIERVPQGYIDLLSLQRPRAVVLLANAAVLVQRASHFWYLEGLAEHIITEAKQVMGFEFLPWIDWPVQACGMV
;
A
#
# COMPACT_ATOMS: atom_id res chain seq x y z
N MET A 1 -1.05 32.72 -40.88
CA MET A 1 -0.24 31.52 -41.19
C MET A 1 0.52 31.16 -39.93
N SER A 2 -0.02 30.22 -39.15
CA SER A 2 0.63 29.69 -37.95
C SER A 2 1.35 28.39 -38.33
N PRO A 3 2.57 28.14 -37.82
CA PRO A 3 3.28 26.91 -38.15
C PRO A 3 2.64 25.72 -37.41
N ALA A 4 2.43 24.63 -38.14
CA ALA A 4 1.90 23.37 -37.63
C ALA A 4 2.90 22.72 -36.66
N ALA A 5 2.38 22.16 -35.56
CA ALA A 5 3.16 21.32 -34.65
C ALA A 5 3.54 20.00 -35.34
N PRO A 6 4.77 19.49 -35.16
CA PRO A 6 5.14 18.20 -35.72
C PRO A 6 4.52 17.06 -34.89
N SER A 7 4.01 16.06 -35.60
CA SER A 7 3.49 14.79 -35.06
C SER A 7 4.61 14.00 -34.35
N PRO A 8 4.32 13.23 -33.29
CA PRO A 8 5.33 12.40 -32.66
C PRO A 8 5.61 11.17 -33.53
N GLU A 9 6.82 11.10 -34.06
CA GLU A 9 7.35 9.91 -34.75
C GLU A 9 7.43 8.74 -33.76
N SER A 10 6.91 7.59 -34.19
CA SER A 10 6.99 6.31 -33.50
C SER A 10 8.41 5.77 -33.56
N TYR A 11 9.20 6.00 -32.51
CA TYR A 11 10.47 5.29 -32.32
C TYR A 11 10.17 3.87 -31.83
N SER A 12 10.13 2.93 -32.77
CA SER A 12 10.24 1.50 -32.49
C SER A 12 11.73 1.18 -32.24
N GLU A 13 12.14 1.11 -30.99
CA GLU A 13 13.48 0.61 -30.64
C GLU A 13 13.38 -0.71 -29.86
N GLU A 14 13.82 -1.78 -30.52
CA GLU A 14 14.23 -3.02 -29.87
C GLU A 14 15.51 -2.74 -29.06
N PHE A 15 15.36 -2.48 -27.76
CA PHE A 15 16.49 -2.26 -26.86
C PHE A 15 17.13 -3.60 -26.44
N TYR A 16 18.12 -4.05 -27.21
CA TYR A 16 19.15 -4.96 -26.71
C TYR A 16 20.50 -4.22 -26.73
N GLY A 17 20.85 -3.57 -25.63
CA GLY A 17 22.10 -2.81 -25.48
C GLY A 17 23.28 -3.68 -25.01
N GLY A 18 24.47 -3.41 -25.55
CA GLY A 18 25.72 -4.03 -25.14
C GLY A 18 26.24 -3.50 -23.78
N PRO A 19 27.34 -4.06 -23.24
CA PRO A 19 27.87 -3.72 -21.91
C PRO A 19 28.38 -2.27 -21.75
N HIS A 20 28.35 -1.46 -22.81
CA HIS A 20 28.80 -0.06 -22.83
C HIS A 20 27.68 0.95 -23.16
N ASP A 21 26.45 0.48 -23.41
CA ASP A 21 25.35 1.38 -23.72
C ASP A 21 24.77 1.99 -22.44
N LEU A 22 24.45 3.28 -22.50
CA LEU A 22 23.77 3.96 -21.40
C LEU A 22 22.37 3.35 -21.22
N PRO A 23 21.96 2.97 -19.99
CA PRO A 23 20.67 2.35 -19.75
C PRO A 23 19.55 3.40 -19.79
N MET A 24 19.19 3.84 -21.00
CA MET A 24 18.26 4.96 -21.21
C MET A 24 16.88 4.73 -20.58
N LEU A 25 16.40 3.49 -20.57
CA LEU A 25 15.13 3.14 -19.91
C LEU A 25 15.21 3.38 -18.40
N ASP A 26 16.25 2.89 -17.73
CA ASP A 26 16.39 3.07 -16.28
C ASP A 26 16.58 4.55 -15.91
N LEU A 27 17.30 5.32 -16.73
CA LEU A 27 17.40 6.78 -16.56
C LEU A 27 16.05 7.49 -16.69
N ALA A 28 15.21 7.07 -17.65
CA ALA A 28 13.86 7.62 -17.82
C ALA A 28 12.94 7.25 -16.63
N LEU A 29 13.05 6.02 -16.12
CA LEU A 29 12.33 5.58 -14.93
C LEU A 29 12.77 6.34 -13.68
N MET A 30 14.07 6.60 -13.53
CA MET A 30 14.61 7.42 -12.45
C MET A 30 14.10 8.87 -12.53
N HIS A 31 14.05 9.45 -13.73
CA HIS A 31 13.43 10.75 -13.94
C HIS A 31 11.94 10.74 -13.54
N GLN A 32 11.19 9.72 -13.97
CA GLN A 32 9.78 9.53 -13.59
C GLN A 32 9.60 9.46 -12.06
N TRP A 33 10.51 8.80 -11.35
CA TRP A 33 10.51 8.81 -9.88
C TRP A 33 10.53 10.22 -9.33
N SER A 34 11.52 11.02 -9.75
CA SER A 34 11.79 12.36 -9.23
C SER A 34 10.72 13.41 -9.54
N ILE A 35 9.87 13.18 -10.55
CA ILE A 35 8.83 14.14 -10.96
C ILE A 35 7.41 13.70 -10.63
N ALA A 36 7.17 12.42 -10.31
CA ALA A 36 5.80 11.91 -10.18
C ALA A 36 5.67 10.72 -9.20
N THR A 37 6.48 9.66 -9.32
CA THR A 37 6.23 8.41 -8.57
C THR A 37 6.49 8.53 -7.07
N CYS A 38 7.47 9.35 -6.66
CA CYS A 38 7.83 9.50 -5.25
C CYS A 38 6.72 10.16 -4.41
N TYR A 39 5.80 10.90 -5.05
CA TYR A 39 4.73 11.58 -4.33
C TYR A 39 3.72 10.58 -3.78
N GLY A 40 3.32 10.82 -2.54
CA GLY A 40 2.46 9.90 -1.79
C GLY A 40 3.22 8.91 -0.91
N PHE A 41 4.54 8.84 -0.98
CA PHE A 41 5.31 8.14 0.04
C PHE A 41 5.54 8.97 1.31
N GLY A 42 5.59 10.30 1.16
CA GLY A 42 5.64 11.26 2.26
C GLY A 42 4.26 11.77 2.68
N ASP A 43 4.24 12.67 3.66
CA ASP A 43 3.07 13.50 3.94
C ASP A 43 3.07 14.72 3.03
N GLY A 44 1.94 15.41 2.89
CA GLY A 44 1.96 16.77 2.36
C GLY A 44 2.82 17.63 3.27
N PHE A 45 4.07 17.86 2.89
CA PHE A 45 4.99 18.68 3.66
C PHE A 45 4.77 20.15 3.31
N ALA A 46 4.56 20.95 4.35
CA ALA A 46 4.72 22.40 4.32
C ALA A 46 6.19 22.82 4.54
N GLU A 47 7.15 21.89 4.44
CA GLU A 47 8.60 22.15 4.52
C GLU A 47 9.30 21.70 3.23
N ASP A 48 10.36 22.42 2.86
CA ASP A 48 10.91 22.58 1.50
C ASP A 48 11.54 21.33 0.81
N SER A 49 11.53 20.12 1.40
CA SER A 49 12.10 18.91 0.76
C SER A 49 11.38 17.60 1.11
N ASP A 50 10.95 16.82 0.11
CA ASP A 50 10.41 15.47 0.29
C ASP A 50 11.56 14.43 0.30
N PRO A 51 11.80 13.72 1.42
CA PRO A 51 12.89 12.74 1.50
C PRO A 51 12.79 11.60 0.49
N TRP A 52 11.58 11.24 0.05
CA TRP A 52 11.38 10.22 -0.98
C TRP A 52 11.82 10.69 -2.36
N ARG A 53 11.75 12.00 -2.60
CA ARG A 53 12.22 12.62 -3.84
C ARG A 53 13.72 12.85 -3.83
N GLU A 54 14.30 13.23 -2.69
CA GLU A 54 15.68 13.72 -2.61
C GLU A 54 16.65 12.71 -1.99
N HIS A 55 16.36 12.22 -0.78
CA HIS A 55 17.27 11.37 -0.01
C HIS A 55 17.27 9.92 -0.48
N ILE A 56 16.09 9.36 -0.77
CA ILE A 56 15.94 7.95 -1.18
C ILE A 56 16.71 7.63 -2.46
N PRO A 57 16.67 8.44 -3.53
CA PRO A 57 17.52 8.25 -4.71
C PRO A 57 19.02 8.20 -4.41
N ILE A 58 19.51 9.08 -3.54
CA ILE A 58 20.94 9.14 -3.18
C ILE A 58 21.33 7.88 -2.40
N MET A 59 20.48 7.45 -1.47
CA MET A 59 20.66 6.19 -0.76
C MET A 59 20.68 4.99 -1.71
N ALA A 60 19.76 4.96 -2.67
CA ALA A 60 19.63 3.89 -3.65
C ALA A 60 20.88 3.69 -4.54
N GLN A 61 21.72 4.72 -4.72
CA GLN A 61 23.01 4.59 -5.41
C GLN A 61 23.98 3.62 -4.71
N HIS A 62 23.79 3.40 -3.41
CA HIS A 62 24.62 2.51 -2.59
C HIS A 62 23.98 1.15 -2.34
N PHE A 63 22.68 1.00 -2.63
CA PHE A 63 21.89 -0.20 -2.36
C PHE A 63 21.11 -0.59 -3.63
N PRO A 64 21.67 -1.45 -4.50
CA PRO A 64 21.06 -1.79 -5.79
C PRO A 64 19.64 -2.34 -5.68
N PHE A 65 19.31 -3.14 -4.67
CA PHE A 65 17.93 -3.58 -4.42
C PHE A 65 16.96 -2.40 -4.26
N LEU A 66 17.37 -1.33 -3.56
CA LEU A 66 16.55 -0.14 -3.35
C LEU A 66 16.35 0.64 -4.67
N MET A 67 17.41 0.79 -5.46
CA MET A 67 17.31 1.41 -6.79
C MET A 67 16.34 0.65 -7.69
N ARG A 68 16.44 -0.68 -7.72
CA ARG A 68 15.51 -1.50 -8.48
C ARG A 68 14.06 -1.33 -8.02
N GLY A 69 13.82 -1.19 -6.72
CA GLY A 69 12.49 -0.87 -6.20
C GLY A 69 11.93 0.47 -6.72
N ILE A 70 12.76 1.51 -6.77
CA ILE A 70 12.42 2.82 -7.35
C ILE A 70 12.05 2.70 -8.83
N LEU A 71 12.87 1.98 -9.60
CA LEU A 71 12.66 1.77 -11.04
C LEU A 71 11.40 0.94 -11.30
N ALA A 72 11.18 -0.11 -10.50
CA ALA A 72 10.02 -0.99 -10.63
C ALA A 72 8.70 -0.24 -10.41
N LEU A 73 8.61 0.56 -9.35
CA LEU A 73 7.44 1.41 -9.09
C LEU A 73 7.23 2.46 -10.16
N SER A 74 8.31 3.06 -10.66
CA SER A 74 8.22 4.07 -11.71
C SER A 74 7.69 3.47 -13.01
N ALA A 75 8.08 2.23 -13.31
CA ALA A 75 7.55 1.49 -14.44
C ALA A 75 6.06 1.16 -14.24
N LEU A 76 5.62 0.74 -13.05
CA LEU A 76 4.19 0.56 -12.75
C LEU A 76 3.39 1.84 -12.92
N HIS A 77 3.91 2.97 -12.45
CA HIS A 77 3.25 4.26 -12.58
C HIS A 77 3.09 4.67 -14.05
N LEU A 78 4.13 4.50 -14.88
CA LEU A 78 4.02 4.72 -16.32
C LEU A 78 3.04 3.75 -16.98
N ALA A 79 3.06 2.47 -16.60
CA ALA A 79 2.14 1.47 -17.12
C ALA A 79 0.68 1.86 -16.87
N LYS A 80 0.37 2.43 -15.69
CA LYS A 80 -0.98 2.89 -15.34
C LYS A 80 -1.48 4.01 -16.25
N ASN A 81 -0.60 4.96 -16.58
CA ASN A 81 -0.95 6.13 -17.40
C ASN A 81 -0.82 5.90 -18.92
N THR A 82 -0.40 4.70 -19.34
CA THR A 82 -0.16 4.37 -20.75
C THR A 82 -1.38 3.71 -21.39
N LEU A 83 -1.94 4.36 -22.41
CA LEU A 83 -3.07 3.82 -23.19
C LEU A 83 -2.65 2.76 -24.22
N ASP A 84 -1.43 2.87 -24.77
CA ASP A 84 -0.90 1.90 -25.71
C ASP A 84 -0.66 0.53 -25.04
N ARG A 85 -1.28 -0.52 -25.58
CA ARG A 85 -1.29 -1.83 -24.94
C ARG A 85 0.11 -2.45 -24.87
N ASP A 86 0.87 -2.35 -25.96
CA ASP A 86 2.19 -2.98 -26.05
C ASP A 86 3.19 -2.27 -25.15
N MET A 87 3.16 -0.93 -25.13
CA MET A 87 3.97 -0.11 -24.22
C MET A 87 3.62 -0.35 -22.76
N ARG A 88 2.33 -0.44 -22.42
CA ARG A 88 1.88 -0.81 -21.08
C ARG A 88 2.41 -2.17 -20.66
N ILE A 89 2.33 -3.18 -21.54
CA ILE A 89 2.89 -4.53 -21.27
C ILE A 89 4.42 -4.46 -21.08
N ARG A 90 5.13 -3.65 -21.88
CA ARG A 90 6.58 -3.44 -21.71
C ARG A 90 6.89 -2.89 -20.32
N TYR A 91 6.22 -1.83 -19.87
CA TYR A 91 6.43 -1.27 -18.54
C TYR A 91 6.11 -2.26 -17.41
N LEU A 92 5.03 -3.03 -17.53
CA LEU A 92 4.71 -4.08 -16.55
C LEU A 92 5.81 -5.15 -16.47
N ARG A 93 6.36 -5.57 -17.61
CA ARG A 93 7.51 -6.50 -17.65
C ARG A 93 8.76 -5.88 -17.04
N THR A 94 9.02 -4.59 -17.29
CA THR A 94 10.14 -3.87 -16.67
C THR A 94 9.99 -3.76 -15.16
N ALA A 95 8.77 -3.53 -14.67
CA ALA A 95 8.48 -3.51 -13.24
C ALA A 95 8.79 -4.85 -12.59
N ALA A 96 8.23 -5.95 -13.14
CA ALA A 96 8.47 -7.30 -12.67
C ALA A 96 9.97 -7.67 -12.74
N TYR A 97 10.66 -7.35 -13.83
CA TYR A 97 12.09 -7.59 -14.00
C TYR A 97 12.93 -6.96 -12.88
N HIS A 98 12.69 -5.68 -12.56
CA HIS A 98 13.43 -5.02 -11.49
C HIS A 98 13.08 -5.59 -10.11
N GLN A 99 11.81 -5.95 -9.88
CA GLN A 99 11.36 -6.59 -8.63
C GLN A 99 12.02 -7.96 -8.43
N ASP A 100 12.04 -8.81 -9.47
CA ASP A 100 12.64 -10.15 -9.46
C ASP A 100 14.13 -10.12 -9.12
N LEU A 101 14.83 -9.07 -9.55
CA LEU A 101 16.24 -8.86 -9.23
C LEU A 101 16.46 -8.23 -7.85
N ALA A 102 15.54 -7.37 -7.39
CA ALA A 102 15.65 -6.69 -6.11
C ALA A 102 15.38 -7.62 -4.91
N ILE A 103 14.37 -8.49 -5.01
CA ILE A 103 13.91 -9.33 -3.90
C ILE A 103 15.01 -10.27 -3.35
N PRO A 104 15.79 -11.01 -4.18
CA PRO A 104 16.85 -11.88 -3.67
C PRO A 104 17.92 -11.12 -2.90
N GLU A 105 18.35 -9.96 -3.40
CA GLU A 105 19.35 -9.12 -2.76
C GLU A 105 18.83 -8.51 -1.45
N TYR A 106 17.58 -8.01 -1.46
CA TYR A 106 16.90 -7.54 -0.26
C TYR A 106 16.79 -8.64 0.81
N ARG A 107 16.38 -9.86 0.42
CA ARG A 107 16.32 -11.01 1.33
C ARG A 107 17.69 -11.36 1.90
N SER A 108 18.75 -11.28 1.11
CA SER A 108 20.12 -11.49 1.60
C SER A 108 20.54 -10.40 2.60
N THR A 109 20.14 -9.15 2.37
CA THR A 109 20.45 -8.02 3.27
C THR A 109 19.69 -8.14 4.58
N LEU A 110 18.46 -8.68 4.57
CA LEU A 110 17.67 -8.95 5.78
C LEU A 110 18.33 -9.95 6.73
N LEU A 111 19.24 -10.80 6.25
CA LEU A 111 19.96 -11.76 7.10
C LEU A 111 21.04 -11.09 7.97
N ASP A 112 21.51 -9.90 7.60
CA ASP A 112 22.54 -9.14 8.32
C ASP A 112 22.27 -7.64 8.22
N VAL A 113 21.33 -7.18 9.04
CA VAL A 113 20.97 -5.75 9.09
C VAL A 113 21.86 -5.02 10.07
N THR A 114 22.52 -3.98 9.56
CA THR A 114 23.44 -3.10 10.26
C THR A 114 22.88 -1.68 10.34
N LYS A 115 23.55 -0.80 11.08
CA LYS A 115 23.17 0.62 11.17
C LYS A 115 23.19 1.31 9.82
N GLU A 116 24.08 0.89 8.92
CA GLU A 116 24.32 1.50 7.61
C GLU A 116 23.22 1.11 6.60
N ASN A 117 22.67 -0.11 6.68
CA ASN A 117 21.70 -0.62 5.71
C ASN A 117 20.24 -0.62 6.24
N ALA A 118 20.01 -0.44 7.55
CA ALA A 118 18.67 -0.49 8.14
C ALA A 118 17.68 0.49 7.49
N ALA A 119 18.10 1.72 7.19
CA ALA A 119 17.22 2.69 6.52
C ALA A 119 16.84 2.25 5.09
N ALA A 120 17.78 1.65 4.35
CA ALA A 120 17.53 1.15 3.01
C ALA A 120 16.59 -0.07 3.02
N VAL A 121 16.77 -0.97 3.98
CA VAL A 121 15.88 -2.12 4.21
C VAL A 121 14.45 -1.64 4.47
N MET A 122 14.29 -0.67 5.38
CA MET A 122 12.97 -0.12 5.71
C MET A 122 12.34 0.64 4.52
N ALA A 123 13.14 1.41 3.78
CA ALA A 123 12.67 2.12 2.60
C ALA A 123 12.18 1.16 1.51
N PHE A 124 12.93 0.08 1.25
CA PHE A 124 12.53 -0.92 0.28
C PHE A 124 11.28 -1.69 0.72
N SER A 125 11.13 -1.99 2.01
CA SER A 125 9.89 -2.59 2.54
C SER A 125 8.65 -1.71 2.29
N ALA A 126 8.78 -0.39 2.50
CA ALA A 126 7.71 0.55 2.16
C ALA A 126 7.44 0.58 0.65
N ILE A 127 8.48 0.56 -0.18
CA ILE A 127 8.34 0.45 -1.65
C ILE A 127 7.61 -0.84 -2.04
N LEU A 128 7.93 -1.99 -1.46
CA LEU A 128 7.23 -3.26 -1.71
C LEU A 128 5.75 -3.18 -1.34
N THR A 129 5.44 -2.58 -0.19
CA THR A 129 4.05 -2.39 0.23
C THR A 129 3.29 -1.56 -0.82
N ILE A 130 3.86 -0.44 -1.28
CA ILE A 130 3.22 0.39 -2.32
C ILE A 130 3.16 -0.33 -3.66
N TYR A 131 4.19 -1.10 -4.02
CA TYR A 131 4.19 -1.92 -5.23
C TYR A 131 3.00 -2.86 -5.24
N SER A 132 2.72 -3.52 -4.11
CA SER A 132 1.57 -4.42 -3.99
C SER A 132 0.22 -3.72 -4.08
N PHE A 133 0.12 -2.41 -3.81
CA PHE A 133 -1.09 -1.64 -4.10
C PHE A 133 -1.19 -1.27 -5.59
N ALA A 134 -0.06 -0.87 -6.18
CA ALA A 134 0.04 -0.35 -7.55
C ALA A 134 -0.10 -1.43 -8.63
N GLU A 135 0.34 -2.65 -8.33
CA GLU A 135 0.35 -3.74 -9.29
C GLU A 135 -1.06 -4.10 -9.77
N PRO A 136 -1.28 -4.29 -11.09
CA PRO A 136 -2.57 -4.71 -11.61
C PRO A 136 -3.11 -5.94 -10.89
N LYS A 137 -4.35 -5.87 -10.43
CA LYS A 137 -5.04 -6.97 -9.77
C LYS A 137 -5.90 -7.73 -10.77
N ASP A 138 -5.75 -9.05 -10.78
CA ASP A 138 -6.63 -9.94 -11.54
C ASP A 138 -8.02 -9.97 -10.87
N PRO A 139 -9.11 -9.77 -11.63
CA PRO A 139 -10.46 -9.94 -11.10
C PRO A 139 -10.68 -11.36 -10.56
N GLY A 140 -11.35 -11.47 -9.43
CA GLY A 140 -11.65 -12.70 -8.70
C GLY A 140 -10.49 -13.24 -7.86
N ARG A 141 -9.33 -12.55 -7.81
CA ARG A 141 -8.11 -13.10 -7.18
C ARG A 141 -7.70 -12.47 -5.87
N LEU A 142 -8.37 -11.39 -5.43
CA LEU A 142 -7.98 -10.67 -4.23
C LEU A 142 -7.89 -11.57 -2.98
N PHE A 143 -8.80 -12.54 -2.88
CA PHE A 143 -8.86 -13.50 -1.78
C PHE A 143 -8.48 -14.94 -2.18
N ALA A 144 -8.11 -15.17 -3.44
CA ALA A 144 -7.94 -16.52 -3.98
C ALA A 144 -6.71 -17.26 -3.43
N GLU A 145 -5.67 -16.51 -3.08
CA GLU A 145 -4.40 -17.05 -2.57
C GLU A 145 -4.18 -16.75 -1.08
N GLY A 146 -5.25 -16.39 -0.37
CA GLY A 146 -5.22 -16.03 1.04
C GLY A 146 -5.55 -14.55 1.27
N PRO A 147 -4.98 -13.91 2.29
CA PRO A 147 -5.26 -12.50 2.58
C PRO A 147 -4.59 -11.63 1.51
N PRO A 148 -5.10 -10.41 1.26
CA PRO A 148 -4.46 -9.52 0.31
C PRO A 148 -2.98 -9.31 0.64
N GLU A 149 -2.12 -9.41 -0.37
CA GLU A 149 -0.65 -9.46 -0.21
C GLU A 149 -0.09 -8.30 0.63
N TRP A 150 -0.69 -7.12 0.53
CA TRP A 150 -0.27 -5.94 1.29
C TRP A 150 -0.37 -6.11 2.82
N PHE A 151 -1.21 -7.03 3.33
CA PHE A 151 -1.18 -7.40 4.75
C PHE A 151 0.14 -8.06 5.13
N LEU A 152 0.60 -9.02 4.30
CA LEU A 152 1.82 -9.76 4.54
C LEU A 152 3.05 -8.88 4.35
N LEU A 153 3.06 -8.04 3.31
CA LEU A 153 4.20 -7.16 3.02
C LEU A 153 4.35 -6.05 4.06
N HIS A 154 3.24 -5.42 4.49
CA HIS A 154 3.33 -4.37 5.50
C HIS A 154 3.77 -4.92 6.86
N ARG A 155 3.26 -6.11 7.24
CA ARG A 155 3.62 -6.79 8.49
C ARG A 155 4.93 -7.57 8.40
N GLY A 156 5.50 -7.79 7.22
CA GLY A 156 6.58 -8.74 6.96
C GLY A 156 7.93 -8.38 7.59
N VAL A 157 8.13 -7.11 7.97
CA VAL A 157 9.28 -6.69 8.79
C VAL A 157 9.08 -7.01 10.28
N GLY A 158 7.85 -7.41 10.65
CA GLY A 158 7.44 -7.72 12.02
C GLY A 158 7.67 -6.56 12.98
N ASP A 159 7.85 -6.93 14.25
CA ASP A 159 8.31 -6.01 15.28
C ASP A 159 9.77 -5.63 15.00
N ILE A 160 9.97 -4.36 14.66
CA ILE A 160 11.31 -3.81 14.45
C ILE A 160 12.11 -3.95 15.75
N PRO A 161 13.26 -4.67 15.74
CA PRO A 161 14.08 -4.84 16.93
C PRO A 161 14.45 -3.49 17.55
N SER A 162 14.48 -3.42 18.89
CA SER A 162 14.74 -2.17 19.62
C SER A 162 16.05 -1.47 19.20
N HIS A 163 17.07 -2.25 18.83
CA HIS A 163 18.34 -1.71 18.35
C HIS A 163 18.22 -1.06 16.96
N TRP A 164 17.43 -1.60 16.03
CA TRP A 164 17.14 -0.93 14.75
C TRP A 164 16.38 0.37 14.96
N GLN A 165 15.47 0.41 15.94
CA GLN A 165 14.76 1.64 16.26
C GLN A 165 15.74 2.78 16.58
N SER A 166 16.78 2.52 17.36
CA SER A 166 17.81 3.53 17.64
C SER A 166 18.60 4.00 16.42
N TRP A 167 18.70 3.17 15.38
CA TRP A 167 19.39 3.51 14.12
C TRP A 167 18.49 4.30 13.16
N ILE A 168 17.18 4.06 13.21
CA ILE A 168 16.19 4.67 12.32
C ILE A 168 15.63 5.97 12.93
N ASN A 169 15.50 6.04 14.26
CA ASN A 169 15.12 7.25 14.96
C ASN A 169 16.16 8.34 14.60
N ASN A 170 15.70 9.53 14.19
CA ASN A 170 16.50 10.63 13.60
C ASN A 170 16.91 10.49 12.11
N THR A 171 16.36 9.53 11.37
CA THR A 171 16.44 9.51 9.89
C THR A 171 15.17 10.10 9.28
N PHE A 172 15.09 10.20 7.95
CA PHE A 172 13.86 10.61 7.26
C PHE A 172 12.66 9.66 7.53
N LEU A 173 12.91 8.45 8.04
CA LEU A 173 11.87 7.49 8.42
C LEU A 173 11.29 7.73 9.82
N ASP A 174 11.85 8.66 10.60
CA ASP A 174 11.46 8.88 11.99
C ASP A 174 9.95 9.10 12.14
N ARG A 175 9.36 9.97 11.31
CA ARG A 175 7.91 10.21 11.30
C ARG A 175 7.11 8.96 10.93
N GLN A 176 7.57 8.17 9.95
CA GLN A 176 6.91 6.92 9.60
C GLN A 176 6.94 5.92 10.76
N MET A 177 8.04 5.87 11.51
CA MET A 177 8.17 5.03 12.70
C MET A 177 7.31 5.52 13.86
N HIS A 178 7.18 6.84 14.03
CA HIS A 178 6.31 7.43 15.04
C HIS A 178 4.85 6.97 14.87
N ARG A 179 4.34 6.90 13.63
CA ARG A 179 2.99 6.42 13.33
C ARG A 179 2.72 4.99 13.76
N ARG A 180 3.74 4.12 13.70
CA ARG A 180 3.62 2.74 14.19
C ARG A 180 3.44 2.69 15.71
N ARG A 181 3.82 3.73 16.45
CA ARG A 181 3.81 3.78 17.93
C ARG A 181 2.65 4.60 18.52
N LEU A 182 1.70 5.04 17.70
CA LEU A 182 0.55 5.79 18.19
C LEU A 182 -0.25 4.95 19.18
N GLN A 183 -0.69 5.64 20.23
CA GLN A 183 -1.48 5.06 21.31
C GLN A 183 -2.96 5.12 20.96
N PRO A 184 -3.78 4.21 21.50
CA PRO A 184 -5.21 4.29 21.36
C PRO A 184 -5.77 5.64 21.84
N ILE A 185 -6.77 6.13 21.14
CA ILE A 185 -7.50 7.36 21.42
C ILE A 185 -9.00 7.07 21.50
N ASP A 186 -9.78 8.07 21.89
CA ASP A 186 -11.23 7.96 21.91
C ASP A 186 -11.77 7.81 20.46
N PRO A 187 -12.45 6.69 20.12
CA PRO A 187 -13.07 6.52 18.81
C PRO A 187 -14.08 7.60 18.45
N SER A 188 -14.70 8.25 19.45
CA SER A 188 -15.72 9.28 19.24
C SER A 188 -15.20 10.54 18.51
N LEU A 189 -13.87 10.71 18.41
CA LEU A 189 -13.24 11.72 17.57
C LEU A 189 -13.60 11.56 16.08
N ASN A 190 -13.90 10.34 15.64
CA ASN A 190 -14.48 10.10 14.33
C ASN A 190 -16.01 10.35 14.38
N PRO A 191 -16.54 11.38 13.68
CA PRO A 191 -17.98 11.67 13.68
C PRO A 191 -18.82 10.55 13.02
N GLU A 192 -18.19 9.66 12.26
CA GLU A 192 -18.81 8.51 11.61
C GLU A 192 -18.59 7.19 12.37
N ASP A 193 -18.08 7.22 13.61
CA ASP A 193 -17.76 6.01 14.38
C ASP A 193 -18.98 5.11 14.60
N TYR A 194 -20.20 5.68 14.67
CA TYR A 194 -21.44 4.92 14.76
C TYR A 194 -21.62 3.89 13.62
N ARG A 195 -21.04 4.15 12.43
CA ARG A 195 -21.07 3.25 11.28
C ARG A 195 -20.16 2.04 11.46
N LEU A 196 -19.09 2.18 12.23
CA LEU A 196 -18.21 1.07 12.57
C LEU A 196 -18.73 0.34 13.82
N GLN A 197 -19.23 1.10 14.79
CA GLN A 197 -19.83 0.53 16.00
C GLN A 197 -21.00 -0.40 15.69
N CYS A 198 -21.81 -0.13 14.66
CA CYS A 198 -22.90 -1.03 14.29
C CYS A 198 -22.41 -2.45 13.89
N LEU A 199 -21.16 -2.60 13.46
CA LEU A 199 -20.54 -3.90 13.14
C LEU A 199 -20.35 -4.78 14.38
N GLU A 200 -20.46 -4.25 15.59
CA GLU A 200 -20.51 -5.05 16.82
C GLU A 200 -21.72 -6.01 16.80
N ALA A 201 -22.87 -5.58 16.24
CA ALA A 201 -24.04 -6.43 16.09
C ALA A 201 -23.82 -7.57 15.07
N LEU A 202 -23.02 -7.32 14.02
CA LEU A 202 -22.61 -8.35 13.08
C LEU A 202 -21.80 -9.45 13.78
N ILE A 203 -20.89 -9.07 14.67
CA ILE A 203 -20.06 -10.00 15.43
C ILE A 203 -20.90 -10.73 16.49
N ALA A 204 -21.77 -10.02 17.21
CA ALA A 204 -22.67 -10.61 18.20
C ALA A 204 -23.67 -11.62 17.60
N SER A 205 -23.91 -11.57 16.30
CA SER A 205 -24.77 -12.53 15.58
C SER A 205 -24.06 -13.83 15.15
N LEU A 206 -22.82 -14.06 15.60
CA LEU A 206 -22.09 -15.30 15.29
C LEU A 206 -22.84 -16.54 15.80
N PRO A 207 -22.90 -17.63 15.00
CA PRO A 207 -23.37 -18.93 15.47
C PRO A 207 -22.54 -19.42 16.66
N PHE A 208 -23.14 -20.25 17.50
CA PHE A 208 -22.47 -20.80 18.69
C PHE A 208 -21.19 -21.57 18.31
N GLU A 209 -21.21 -22.24 17.16
CA GLU A 209 -20.09 -23.02 16.63
C GLU A 209 -18.88 -22.14 16.22
N GLU A 210 -19.12 -20.87 15.93
CA GLU A 210 -18.09 -19.89 15.50
C GLU A 210 -17.74 -18.89 16.61
N ALA A 211 -18.24 -19.09 17.84
CA ALA A 211 -18.02 -18.17 18.95
C ALA A 211 -16.54 -17.98 19.32
N ASN A 212 -15.69 -18.95 19.01
CA ASN A 212 -14.24 -18.86 19.19
C ASN A 212 -13.56 -17.89 18.21
N GLU A 213 -14.21 -17.53 17.10
CA GLU A 213 -13.71 -16.55 16.13
C GLU A 213 -13.98 -15.10 16.57
N ALA A 214 -14.92 -14.88 17.51
CA ALA A 214 -15.35 -13.55 17.95
C ALA A 214 -14.20 -12.62 18.37
N PRO A 215 -13.21 -13.06 19.20
CA PRO A 215 -12.12 -12.18 19.62
C PRO A 215 -11.26 -11.65 18.46
N ALA A 216 -11.13 -12.42 17.37
CA ALA A 216 -10.40 -11.98 16.20
C ALA A 216 -11.13 -10.85 15.46
N TYR A 217 -12.45 -10.98 15.27
CA TYR A 217 -13.28 -9.93 14.68
C TYR A 217 -13.35 -8.68 15.57
N GLU A 218 -13.52 -8.86 16.88
CA GLU A 218 -13.58 -7.76 17.85
C GLU A 218 -12.27 -6.97 17.86
N GLY A 219 -11.13 -7.66 17.89
CA GLY A 219 -9.82 -7.01 17.81
C GLY A 219 -9.60 -6.26 16.49
N ALA A 220 -10.03 -6.84 15.36
CA ALA A 220 -9.94 -6.16 14.07
C ALA A 220 -10.83 -4.92 14.00
N LEU A 221 -12.07 -5.01 14.51
CA LEU A 221 -13.00 -3.88 14.56
C LEU A 221 -12.50 -2.78 15.51
N TYR A 222 -11.99 -3.16 16.68
CA TYR A 222 -11.39 -2.22 17.64
C TYR A 222 -10.30 -1.38 16.98
N TRP A 223 -9.32 -2.03 16.33
CA TRP A 223 -8.23 -1.30 15.67
C TRP A 223 -8.70 -0.53 14.44
N LEU A 224 -9.76 -0.97 13.77
CA LEU A 224 -10.35 -0.21 12.65
C LEU A 224 -10.91 1.11 13.16
N ARG A 225 -11.68 1.09 14.25
CA ARG A 225 -12.21 2.30 14.88
C ARG A 225 -11.09 3.27 15.31
N GLN A 226 -10.00 2.73 15.87
CA GLN A 226 -8.80 3.52 16.19
C GLN A 226 -8.19 4.18 14.94
N ALA A 227 -8.04 3.42 13.85
CA ALA A 227 -7.49 3.94 12.60
C ALA A 227 -8.31 5.12 12.06
N TYR A 228 -9.64 5.00 12.07
CA TYR A 228 -10.52 6.10 11.68
C TYR A 228 -10.39 7.30 12.61
N ALA A 229 -10.42 7.10 13.92
CA ALA A 229 -10.27 8.18 14.90
C ALA A 229 -8.96 8.97 14.69
N HIS A 230 -7.86 8.27 14.38
CA HIS A 230 -6.58 8.91 14.10
C HIS A 230 -6.59 9.79 12.85
N THR A 231 -7.51 9.57 11.89
CA THR A 231 -7.68 10.48 10.74
C THR A 231 -8.31 11.83 11.11
N TYR A 232 -8.97 11.91 12.27
CA TYR A 232 -9.57 13.13 12.79
C TYR A 232 -8.76 13.76 13.94
N ASN A 233 -7.75 13.07 14.46
CA ASN A 233 -6.85 13.63 15.48
C ASN A 233 -5.67 14.40 14.84
N PRO A 234 -5.60 15.73 14.99
CA PRO A 234 -4.50 16.53 14.42
C PRO A 234 -3.11 16.11 14.89
N GLU A 235 -2.99 15.63 16.13
CA GLU A 235 -1.70 15.21 16.71
C GLU A 235 -1.18 13.92 16.08
N SER A 236 -2.07 13.08 15.55
CA SER A 236 -1.69 11.80 14.96
C SER A 236 -1.17 11.98 13.53
N MET A 237 -1.64 13.00 12.81
CA MET A 237 -1.25 13.30 11.43
C MET A 237 -1.40 12.09 10.49
N LEU A 238 -2.49 11.31 10.58
CA LEU A 238 -2.76 10.20 9.65
C LEU A 238 -3.77 10.62 8.59
N GLY A 239 -3.36 10.55 7.32
CA GLY A 239 -4.31 10.43 6.22
C GLY A 239 -4.84 8.99 6.08
N GLY A 240 -5.82 8.80 5.20
CA GLY A 240 -6.46 7.49 4.95
C GLY A 240 -5.46 6.35 4.67
N LYS A 241 -4.41 6.60 3.87
CA LYS A 241 -3.38 5.59 3.56
C LYS A 241 -2.70 5.05 4.81
N TYR A 242 -2.29 5.94 5.72
CA TYR A 242 -1.55 5.55 6.92
C TYR A 242 -2.48 4.98 7.98
N ALA A 243 -3.74 5.42 8.02
CA ALA A 243 -4.75 4.81 8.87
C ALA A 243 -5.00 3.35 8.48
N LEU A 244 -5.09 3.05 7.18
CA LEU A 244 -5.18 1.67 6.69
C LEU A 244 -3.95 0.84 7.10
N LEU A 245 -2.75 1.36 6.88
CA LEU A 245 -1.51 0.67 7.26
C LEU A 245 -1.41 0.47 8.79
N PHE A 246 -1.78 1.49 9.57
CA PHE A 246 -1.88 1.43 11.03
C PHE A 246 -2.82 0.30 11.50
N TRP A 247 -3.96 0.12 10.80
CA TRP A 247 -4.91 -0.95 11.07
C TRP A 247 -4.31 -2.32 10.72
N ILE A 248 -3.79 -2.48 9.50
CA ILE A 248 -3.17 -3.73 9.02
C ILE A 248 -2.07 -4.22 9.96
N GLU A 249 -1.25 -3.31 10.49
CA GLU A 249 -0.19 -3.67 11.44
C GLU A 249 -0.75 -4.36 12.70
N ARG A 250 -1.89 -3.88 13.21
CA ARG A 250 -2.43 -4.22 14.53
C ARG A 250 -3.53 -5.26 14.55
N VAL A 251 -4.14 -5.59 13.41
CA VAL A 251 -5.17 -6.63 13.40
C VAL A 251 -4.62 -7.95 13.96
N PRO A 252 -5.41 -8.71 14.75
CA PRO A 252 -4.99 -10.00 15.27
C PRO A 252 -4.63 -10.97 14.14
N GLN A 253 -3.65 -11.86 14.36
CA GLN A 253 -3.32 -12.90 13.37
C GLN A 253 -4.56 -13.76 13.01
N GLY A 254 -5.38 -14.09 14.02
CA GLY A 254 -6.63 -14.81 13.78
C GLY A 254 -7.58 -14.12 12.81
N TYR A 255 -7.60 -12.77 12.74
CA TYR A 255 -8.41 -12.06 11.75
C TYR A 255 -7.88 -12.28 10.32
N ILE A 256 -6.56 -12.27 10.15
CA ILE A 256 -5.93 -12.54 8.85
C ILE A 256 -6.20 -13.98 8.43
N ASP A 257 -6.16 -14.93 9.36
CA ASP A 257 -6.48 -16.33 9.09
C ASP A 257 -7.94 -16.47 8.64
N LEU A 258 -8.87 -15.78 9.28
CA LEU A 258 -10.29 -15.75 8.90
C LEU A 258 -10.53 -15.09 7.53
N LEU A 259 -9.77 -14.04 7.21
CA LEU A 259 -9.79 -13.40 5.89
C LEU A 259 -9.27 -14.35 4.80
N SER A 260 -8.22 -15.12 5.11
CA SER A 260 -7.65 -16.15 4.23
C SER A 260 -8.65 -17.28 3.97
N LEU A 261 -9.44 -17.63 4.99
CA LEU A 261 -10.57 -18.56 4.89
C LEU A 261 -11.82 -17.95 4.24
N GLN A 262 -11.73 -16.70 3.76
CA GLN A 262 -12.83 -16.00 3.09
C GLN A 262 -14.11 -15.92 3.95
N ARG A 263 -13.96 -15.84 5.27
CA ARG A 263 -15.11 -15.73 6.17
C ARG A 263 -15.87 -14.42 5.88
N PRO A 264 -17.19 -14.46 5.62
CA PRO A 264 -17.95 -13.27 5.20
C PRO A 264 -17.78 -12.07 6.13
N ARG A 265 -17.79 -12.30 7.45
CA ARG A 265 -17.61 -11.23 8.45
C ARG A 265 -16.22 -10.59 8.38
N ALA A 266 -15.17 -11.38 8.10
CA ALA A 266 -13.82 -10.84 7.94
C ALA A 266 -13.75 -9.91 6.72
N VAL A 267 -14.37 -10.35 5.63
CA VAL A 267 -14.47 -9.62 4.36
C VAL A 267 -15.30 -8.34 4.52
N VAL A 268 -16.38 -8.35 5.31
CA VAL A 268 -17.16 -7.15 5.65
C VAL A 268 -16.31 -6.10 6.38
N LEU A 269 -15.48 -6.51 7.35
CA LEU A 269 -14.57 -5.58 8.04
C LEU A 269 -13.55 -4.97 7.07
N LEU A 270 -13.01 -5.75 6.14
CA LEU A 270 -12.09 -5.23 5.11
C LEU A 270 -12.80 -4.27 4.15
N ALA A 271 -14.03 -4.57 3.74
CA ALA A 271 -14.84 -3.67 2.92
C ALA A 271 -15.10 -2.33 3.63
N ASN A 272 -15.31 -2.34 4.95
CA ASN A 272 -15.41 -1.12 5.75
C ASN A 272 -14.06 -0.39 5.88
N ALA A 273 -12.93 -1.09 5.87
CA ALA A 273 -11.61 -0.46 5.80
C ALA A 273 -11.31 0.15 4.41
N ALA A 274 -11.95 -0.34 3.34
CA ALA A 274 -11.76 0.18 1.98
C ALA A 274 -12.14 1.67 1.85
N VAL A 275 -12.99 2.21 2.72
CA VAL A 275 -13.28 3.66 2.73
C VAL A 275 -12.05 4.49 3.12
N LEU A 276 -11.11 3.95 3.92
CA LEU A 276 -9.81 4.60 4.16
C LEU A 276 -8.95 4.64 2.89
N VAL A 277 -9.01 3.59 2.07
CA VAL A 277 -8.37 3.54 0.75
C VAL A 277 -9.00 4.60 -0.16
N GLN A 278 -10.33 4.69 -0.18
CA GLN A 278 -11.04 5.69 -0.98
C GLN A 278 -10.64 7.12 -0.62
N ARG A 279 -10.53 7.43 0.68
CA ARG A 279 -10.06 8.75 1.16
C ARG A 279 -8.63 9.08 0.72
N ALA A 280 -7.87 8.06 0.32
CA ALA A 280 -6.50 8.15 -0.15
C ALA A 280 -6.36 7.88 -1.67
N SER A 281 -7.47 7.80 -2.42
CA SER A 281 -7.51 7.51 -3.85
C SER A 281 -6.80 8.54 -4.74
N HIS A 282 -6.51 9.74 -4.21
CA HIS A 282 -5.69 10.75 -4.88
C HIS A 282 -4.22 10.32 -5.05
N PHE A 283 -3.75 9.30 -4.33
CA PHE A 283 -2.46 8.68 -4.61
C PHE A 283 -2.61 7.70 -5.78
N TRP A 284 -1.76 7.86 -6.80
CA TRP A 284 -1.85 7.11 -8.05
C TRP A 284 -1.91 5.59 -7.87
N TYR A 285 -1.26 5.05 -6.83
CA TYR A 285 -1.22 3.61 -6.55
C TYR A 285 -2.43 3.09 -5.73
N LEU A 286 -3.32 3.97 -5.25
CA LEU A 286 -4.57 3.58 -4.54
C LEU A 286 -5.84 3.86 -5.35
N GLU A 287 -5.76 4.64 -6.42
CA GLU A 287 -6.88 4.90 -7.33
C GLU A 287 -7.43 3.57 -7.90
N GLY A 288 -8.74 3.34 -7.69
CA GLY A 288 -9.46 2.14 -8.12
C GLY A 288 -9.39 0.96 -7.15
N LEU A 289 -8.56 1.03 -6.11
CA LEU A 289 -8.33 -0.10 -5.19
C LEU A 289 -9.53 -0.33 -4.26
N ALA A 290 -10.17 0.73 -3.78
CA ALA A 290 -11.33 0.61 -2.89
C ALA A 290 -12.50 -0.07 -3.61
N GLU A 291 -12.77 0.33 -4.85
CA GLU A 291 -13.80 -0.23 -5.71
C GLU A 291 -13.51 -1.70 -6.03
N HIS A 292 -12.25 -2.04 -6.30
CA HIS A 292 -11.82 -3.42 -6.48
C HIS A 292 -12.07 -4.27 -5.23
N ILE A 293 -11.63 -3.80 -4.05
CA ILE A 293 -11.87 -4.51 -2.77
C ILE A 293 -13.36 -4.75 -2.55
N ILE A 294 -14.20 -3.75 -2.72
CA ILE A 294 -15.65 -3.86 -2.49
C ILE A 294 -16.30 -4.80 -3.52
N THR A 295 -15.86 -4.76 -4.78
CA THR A 295 -16.40 -5.63 -5.85
C THR A 295 -16.11 -7.09 -5.55
N GLU A 296 -14.88 -7.41 -5.17
CA GLU A 296 -14.48 -8.76 -4.76
C GLU A 296 -15.20 -9.21 -3.49
N ALA A 297 -15.28 -8.29 -2.51
CA ALA A 297 -15.95 -8.57 -1.24
C ALA A 297 -17.42 -9.00 -1.44
N LYS A 298 -18.15 -8.35 -2.34
CA LYS A 298 -19.54 -8.70 -2.70
C LYS A 298 -19.66 -10.12 -3.28
N GLN A 299 -18.66 -10.61 -3.98
CA GLN A 299 -18.66 -11.96 -4.56
C GLN A 299 -18.44 -13.05 -3.51
N VAL A 300 -17.69 -12.73 -2.45
CA VAL A 300 -17.31 -13.68 -1.40
C VAL A 300 -18.33 -13.76 -0.26
N MET A 301 -18.86 -12.62 0.19
CA MET A 301 -19.61 -12.58 1.45
C MET A 301 -21.03 -13.15 1.39
N GLY A 302 -21.67 -13.18 0.22
CA GLY A 302 -23.09 -13.57 0.10
C GLY A 302 -24.07 -12.40 0.30
N PHE A 303 -25.31 -12.59 -0.14
CA PHE A 303 -26.33 -11.52 -0.20
C PHE A 303 -26.75 -11.01 1.17
N GLU A 304 -26.76 -11.86 2.18
CA GLU A 304 -27.16 -11.55 3.55
C GLU A 304 -26.20 -10.57 4.25
N PHE A 305 -24.96 -10.45 3.76
CA PHE A 305 -23.96 -9.54 4.32
C PHE A 305 -23.91 -8.17 3.61
N LEU A 306 -24.57 -8.03 2.45
CA LEU A 306 -24.55 -6.78 1.67
C LEU A 306 -25.00 -5.53 2.46
N PRO A 307 -26.03 -5.58 3.33
CA PRO A 307 -26.44 -4.41 4.10
C PRO A 307 -25.33 -3.85 5.01
N TRP A 308 -24.37 -4.68 5.42
CA TRP A 308 -23.23 -4.26 6.25
C TRP A 308 -22.14 -3.51 5.49
N ILE A 309 -22.25 -3.46 4.15
CA ILE A 309 -21.34 -2.72 3.29
C ILE A 309 -22.04 -1.65 2.44
N ASP A 310 -23.31 -1.33 2.72
CA ASP A 310 -24.05 -0.26 2.02
C ASP A 310 -23.34 1.09 2.14
N TRP A 311 -22.88 1.44 3.35
CA TRP A 311 -22.12 2.68 3.54
C TRP A 311 -20.78 2.67 2.79
N PRO A 312 -19.93 1.63 2.91
CA PRO A 312 -18.71 1.54 2.10
C PRO A 312 -18.94 1.69 0.60
N VAL A 313 -19.98 1.05 0.06
CA VAL A 313 -20.36 1.15 -1.36
C VAL A 313 -20.70 2.60 -1.74
N GLN A 314 -21.48 3.31 -0.91
CA GLN A 314 -21.82 4.72 -1.12
C GLN A 314 -20.58 5.63 -0.99
N ALA A 315 -19.77 5.43 0.05
CA ALA A 315 -18.58 6.22 0.31
C ALA A 315 -17.53 6.08 -0.81
N CYS A 316 -17.50 4.94 -1.50
CA CYS A 316 -16.63 4.70 -2.66
C CYS A 316 -17.27 5.09 -4.00
N GLY A 317 -18.43 5.76 -4.00
CA GLY A 317 -19.06 6.27 -5.23
C GLY A 317 -19.56 5.18 -6.18
N MET A 318 -19.88 3.99 -5.67
CA MET A 318 -20.33 2.84 -6.47
C MET A 318 -21.88 2.73 -6.57
N VAL A 319 -22.59 3.84 -6.33
CA VAL A 319 -24.06 3.95 -6.36
C VAL A 319 -24.48 5.03 -7.34
#